data_AF-A0A6F9BJ24-F1
#
_entry.id   AF-A0A6F9BJ24-F1
#
_cell.length_a   1.000
_cell.length_b   1.000
_cell.length_c   1.000
_cell.angle_alpha   90.00
_cell.angle_beta   90.00
_cell.angle_gamma   90.00
#
_symmetry.space_group_name_H-M   'P 1'
#
loop_
_entity.id
_entity.type
_entity.pdbx_description
1 polymer ?
#
loop_
_entity_poly.entity_id
_entity_poly.type
_entity_poly.pdbx_seq_one_letter_code
_entity_poly.pdbx_strand_id
1 'polypeptide(L)' 'MLPVGCVHLQLPNLNRVAKKLDMDCASAVTGFDFHHGGYFHAVTDGYIVCEEHEEILRAACVEDQEIQR' A
#
# COMPACT_ATOMS: atom_id res chain seq x y z
N MET A 1 -10.99 -8.66 0.48
CA MET A 1 -10.65 -9.74 1.44
C MET A 1 -9.29 -9.42 2.02
N LEU A 2 -9.08 -9.70 3.31
CA LEU A 2 -7.82 -9.42 4.01
C LEU A 2 -7.30 -10.72 4.62
N PRO A 3 -6.05 -11.14 4.34
CA PRO A 3 -5.45 -12.31 4.98
C PRO A 3 -5.39 -12.13 6.51
N VAL A 4 -5.41 -13.24 7.25
CA VAL A 4 -5.21 -13.22 8.70
C VAL A 4 -3.78 -12.74 8.99
N GLY A 5 -3.62 -11.85 9.97
CA GLY A 5 -2.32 -11.25 10.32
C GLY A 5 -1.86 -10.16 9.35
N CYS A 6 -2.75 -9.66 8.48
CA CYS A 6 -2.45 -8.56 7.59
C CYS A 6 -3.40 -7.39 7.81
N VAL A 7 -2.94 -6.19 7.47
CA VAL A 7 -3.70 -4.93 7.53
C VAL A 7 -3.66 -4.20 6.19
N HIS A 8 -4.72 -3.45 5.90
CA HIS A 8 -4.81 -2.62 4.69
C HIS A 8 -4.44 -1.17 5.02
N LEU A 9 -3.40 -0.66 4.38
CA LEU A 9 -2.87 0.68 4.57
C LEU A 9 -3.01 1.53 3.31
N GLN A 10 -3.69 2.68 3.45
CA GLN A 10 -3.81 3.72 2.42
C GLN A 10 -2.84 4.86 2.73
N LEU A 11 -1.53 4.58 2.62
CA LEU A 11 -0.48 5.57 2.85
C LEU A 11 0.21 5.91 1.52
N PRO A 12 0.46 7.21 1.23
CA PRO A 12 1.19 7.59 0.04
C PRO A 12 2.66 7.11 0.16
N ASN A 13 3.24 6.73 -0.97
CA ASN A 13 4.62 6.25 -1.07
C ASN A 13 5.00 5.01 -0.23
N LEU A 14 4.03 4.29 0.35
CA LEU A 14 4.27 3.13 1.21
C LEU A 14 5.16 2.07 0.53
N ASN A 15 4.93 1.75 -0.74
CA ASN A 15 5.74 0.77 -1.49
C ASN A 15 7.22 1.16 -1.53
N ARG A 16 7.52 2.46 -1.66
CA ARG A 16 8.89 2.95 -1.65
C ARG A 16 9.51 2.80 -0.26
N VAL A 17 8.77 3.15 0.78
CA VAL A 17 9.22 3.06 2.18
C VAL A 17 9.42 1.61 2.59
N ALA A 18 8.48 0.72 2.28
CA ALA A 18 8.57 -0.71 2.55
C ALA A 18 9.80 -1.33 1.88
N LYS A 19 10.10 -0.98 0.61
CA LYS A 19 11.31 -1.42 -0.08
C LYS A 19 12.61 -0.91 0.56
N LYS A 20 12.62 0.30 1.13
CA LYS A 20 13.81 0.83 1.83
C LYS A 20 14.08 0.08 3.13
N LEU A 21 13.02 -0.39 3.79
CA LEU A 21 13.07 -1.10 5.06
C LEU A 21 13.14 -2.63 4.91
N ASP A 22 13.20 -3.13 3.67
CA ASP A 22 13.17 -4.57 3.35
C ASP A 22 11.92 -5.29 3.92
N MET A 23 10.77 -4.60 3.89
CA MET A 23 9.49 -5.10 4.39
C MET A 23 8.56 -5.50 3.25
N ASP A 24 7.85 -6.61 3.45
CA ASP A 24 6.87 -7.11 2.48
C ASP A 24 5.63 -6.22 2.41
N CYS A 25 5.24 -5.85 1.19
CA CYS A 25 3.99 -5.16 0.92
C CYS A 25 3.41 -5.61 -0.44
N ALA A 26 2.09 -5.71 -0.54
CA ALA A 26 1.39 -6.06 -1.77
C ALA A 26 0.34 -5.00 -2.13
N SER A 27 0.27 -4.59 -3.40
CA SER A 27 -0.78 -3.66 -3.84
C SER A 27 -2.16 -4.28 -3.65
N ALA A 28 -3.06 -3.57 -2.97
CA ALA A 28 -4.40 -4.06 -2.71
C ALA A 28 -5.30 -3.79 -3.91
N VAL A 29 -5.65 -4.83 -4.67
CA VAL A 29 -6.64 -4.75 -5.75
C VAL A 29 -8.03 -4.81 -5.13
N THR A 30 -8.75 -3.70 -5.14
CA THR A 30 -10.08 -3.57 -4.50
C THR A 30 -11.23 -3.69 -5.49
N GLY A 31 -10.95 -3.59 -6.80
CA GLY A 31 -11.95 -3.75 -7.83
C GLY A 31 -11.37 -3.74 -9.24
N PHE A 32 -12.28 -3.67 -10.21
CA PHE A 32 -11.95 -3.47 -11.62
C PHE A 32 -12.80 -2.31 -12.14
N ASP A 33 -12.15 -1.35 -12.80
CA ASP A 33 -12.84 -0.23 -13.45
C ASP A 33 -12.89 -0.45 -14.96
N PHE A 34 -13.99 -0.02 -15.56
CA PHE A 34 -14.20 -0.08 -17.00
C PHE A 34 -14.13 1.33 -17.57
N HIS A 35 -12.99 1.67 -18.16
CA HIS A 35 -12.85 2.92 -18.88
C HIS A 35 -13.43 2.81 -20.31
N HIS A 36 -13.83 3.94 -20.90
CA HIS A 36 -14.42 4.10 -22.25
C HIS A 36 -13.55 3.61 -23.44
N GLY A 37 -12.59 2.70 -23.21
CA GLY A 37 -11.72 2.05 -24.20
C GLY A 37 -11.83 0.52 -24.28
N GLY A 38 -12.77 -0.10 -23.55
CA GLY A 38 -13.17 -1.50 -23.78
C GLY A 38 -12.46 -2.57 -22.94
N TYR A 39 -11.61 -2.21 -21.97
CA TYR A 39 -10.89 -3.17 -21.13
C TYR A 39 -11.10 -2.90 -19.64
N PHE A 40 -11.06 -3.97 -18.85
CA PHE A 40 -11.07 -3.88 -17.39
C PHE A 40 -9.67 -3.58 -16.87
N HIS A 41 -9.56 -2.55 -16.04
CA HIS A 41 -8.32 -2.21 -15.35
C HIS A 41 -8.45 -2.53 -13.87
N ALA A 42 -7.46 -3.20 -13.29
CA ALA A 42 -7.42 -3.46 -11.86
C ALA A 42 -7.30 -2.13 -11.10
N VAL A 43 -8.24 -1.87 -10.21
CA VAL A 43 -8.20 -0.71 -9.31
C VAL A 43 -7.39 -1.12 -8.09
N THR A 44 -6.21 -0.52 -7.97
CA THR A 44 -5.38 -0.65 -6.77
C THR A 44 -5.67 0.50 -5.83
N ASP A 45 -6.01 0.18 -4.60
CA ASP A 45 -6.25 1.16 -3.54
C ASP A 45 -5.47 0.76 -2.30
N GLY A 46 -4.38 1.48 -2.00
CA GLY A 46 -3.49 1.16 -0.89
C GLY A 46 -2.74 -0.18 -1.04
N TYR A 47 -2.28 -0.69 0.10
CA TYR A 47 -1.42 -1.87 0.18
C TYR A 47 -1.81 -2.76 1.36
N ILE A 48 -1.60 -4.06 1.20
CA ILE A 48 -1.67 -5.04 2.28
C ILE A 48 -0.28 -5.26 2.84
N VAL A 49 -0.15 -5.21 4.15
CA VAL A 49 1.10 -5.44 4.90
C VAL A 49 0.83 -6.35 6.10
N CYS A 50 1.86 -6.99 6.65
CA CYS A 50 1.72 -7.74 7.89
C CYS A 50 1.47 -6.80 9.08
N GLU A 51 0.67 -7.24 10.05
CA GLU A 51 0.28 -6.43 11.21
C GLU A 51 1.48 -5.96 12.04
N GLU A 52 2.52 -6.79 12.18
CA GLU A 52 3.74 -6.47 12.92
C GLU A 52 4.56 -5.32 12.30
N HIS A 53 4.35 -5.06 11.01
CA HIS A 53 5.06 -4.00 10.28
C HIS A 53 4.25 -2.70 10.19
N GLU A 54 2.98 -2.70 10.64
CA GLU A 54 2.08 -1.55 10.49
C GLU A 54 2.64 -0.28 11.13
N GLU A 55 3.05 -0.35 12.39
CA GLU A 55 3.51 0.81 13.15
C GLU A 55 4.80 1.39 12.57
N ILE A 56 5.74 0.52 12.21
CA ILE A 56 7.04 0.92 11.62
C ILE A 56 6.81 1.59 10.26
N LEU A 57 5.98 0.99 9.41
CA LEU A 57 5.68 1.56 8.10
C LEU A 57 4.91 2.87 8.19
N ARG A 58 3.98 3.02 9.13
CA ARG A 58 3.28 4.29 9.39
C ARG A 58 4.25 5.38 9.80
N ALA A 59 5.11 5.13 10.78
CA ALA A 59 6.10 6.09 11.25
C ALA A 59 7.06 6.50 10.11
N ALA A 60 7.62 5.52 9.40
CA ALA A 60 8.55 5.77 8.31
C ALA A 60 7.89 6.51 7.13
N CYS A 61 6.60 6.27 6.86
CA CYS A 61 5.85 7.04 5.85
C CYS A 61 5.68 8.51 6.25
N VAL A 62 5.42 8.80 7.52
CA VAL A 62 5.31 10.19 8.00
C VAL A 62 6.66 10.90 7.89
N GLU A 63 7.74 10.26 8.32
CA GLU A 63 9.10 10.81 8.18
C GLU A 63 9.47 11.06 6.71
N ASP A 64 9.17 10.11 5.82
CA ASP A 64 9.42 10.24 4.39
C ASP A 64 8.64 11.41 3.78
N GLN A 65 7.42 11.68 4.24
CA GLN A 65 6.64 12.85 3.83
C GLN A 65 7.25 14.18 4.29
N GLU A 66 7.76 14.24 5.52
CA GLU A 66 8.41 15.45 6.04
C GLU A 66 9.71 15.77 5.28
N ILE A 67 10.49 14.76 4.92
CA ILE A 67 11.75 14.94 4.17
C ILE A 67 11.49 15.38 2.73
N GLN A 68 10.37 14.98 2.12
CA GLN A 68 10.03 15.35 0.74
C GLN A 68 9.32 16.72 0.64
N ARG A 69 9.11 17.41 1.76
CA ARG A 69 8.45 18.72 1.82
C ARG A 69 9.45 19.87 1.83
#